data_AF-R1BAU8-F1
#
_entry.id   AF-R1BAU8-F1
#
_cell.length_a   1.000
_cell.length_b   1.000
_cell.length_c   1.000
_cell.angle_alpha   90.00
_cell.angle_beta   90.00
_cell.angle_gamma   90.00
#
_symmetry.space_group_name_H-M   'P 1'
#
loop_
_entity.id
_entity.type
_entity.pdbx_description
1 polymer ?
#
loop_
_entity_poly.entity_id
_entity_poly.type
_entity_poly.pdbx_seq_one_letter_code
_entity_poly.pdbx_strand_id
1 'polypeptide(L)'
;MSTFGQVFRVTTFGESHCKGVGAIVDGCPPCLALTEADIQPQLTRRRPGQSRLTTPRAEKDLVQILSGTEHGHTLGTPIGLFVPNEDQRPGDYKEMSDIPRPGHADFTYLIKYGNKASSGGGRSSARETIGRVAAGAIAEKWLRGTYGTEISCWVSSIGDVSLPESAVPRGEGGCLVGWTRAQVDEYGTLRMLRDPATFHRVGEAEVADADERRKANIDAEVAAEDAFLKLVGVHAGASAAGVAEAAKRGVKVEKDSIGGAVACVCTGVPAALGEPVFDRLEAKMAHAMMSLPATKGFEIGSGFGGTVMRGSTHNDPFVANPVGGKPGDSGRPALGVSSNYAGGTLGGISSGAPVYFKIAVKSVSTIGQAQQTSRLTGEAITLEAKGRHDPCVLPRTPPLVEGMAALVLIDAALLQRTRLGGACTTVCDGTRNFDPANPWGDAANGAANGAANGAPAAKKARK
;
A
#
# COMPACT_ATOMS: atom_id res chain seq x y z
N MET A 1 -13.33 14.26 -3.59
CA MET A 1 -12.23 15.07 -3.02
C MET A 1 -10.94 14.62 -3.68
N SER A 2 -10.03 15.54 -4.01
CA SER A 2 -8.74 15.20 -4.66
C SER A 2 -7.56 15.20 -3.69
N THR A 3 -7.82 15.46 -2.41
CA THR A 3 -6.83 15.57 -1.34
C THR A 3 -6.99 14.44 -0.33
N PHE A 4 -5.89 13.86 0.13
CA PHE A 4 -5.80 12.82 1.16
C PHE A 4 -4.79 13.23 2.24
N GLY A 5 -5.05 12.89 3.50
CA GLY A 5 -4.19 13.23 4.66
C GLY A 5 -4.58 14.52 5.38
N GLN A 6 -4.07 14.72 6.60
CA GLN A 6 -4.30 15.90 7.45
C GLN A 6 -3.05 16.78 7.59
N VAL A 7 -1.91 16.20 7.95
CA VAL A 7 -0.61 16.86 8.09
C VAL A 7 0.23 16.61 6.84
N PHE A 8 0.41 15.35 6.46
CA PHE A 8 1.03 14.98 5.18
C PHE A 8 -0.06 14.89 4.12
N ARG A 9 -0.31 16.00 3.42
CA ARG A 9 -1.44 16.14 2.51
C ARG A 9 -1.01 15.93 1.08
N VAL A 10 -1.70 15.04 0.38
CA VAL A 10 -1.48 14.76 -1.04
C VAL A 10 -2.69 15.19 -1.84
N THR A 11 -2.52 16.16 -2.72
CA THR A 11 -3.55 16.57 -3.68
C THR A 11 -3.16 16.12 -5.09
N THR A 12 -3.90 15.19 -5.67
CA THR A 12 -3.61 14.71 -7.03
C THR A 12 -4.27 15.60 -8.08
N PHE A 13 -3.72 15.66 -9.30
CA PHE A 13 -4.31 16.36 -10.45
C PHE A 13 -4.07 15.63 -11.78
N GLY A 14 -4.81 16.03 -12.81
CA GLY A 14 -4.67 15.56 -14.19
C GLY A 14 -5.47 14.31 -14.54
N GLU A 15 -5.81 14.22 -15.83
CA GLU A 15 -6.56 13.12 -16.43
C GLU A 15 -5.68 12.32 -17.40
N SER A 16 -6.08 11.09 -17.69
CA SER A 16 -5.33 10.17 -18.55
C SER A 16 -5.15 10.62 -20.01
N HIS A 17 -5.97 11.56 -20.47
CA HIS A 17 -5.97 12.08 -21.85
C HIS A 17 -5.62 13.58 -21.90
N CYS A 18 -5.10 14.12 -20.79
CA CYS A 18 -4.57 15.48 -20.71
C CYS A 18 -3.04 15.45 -20.89
N LYS A 19 -2.36 16.59 -20.77
CA LYS A 19 -0.89 16.69 -20.93
C LYS A 19 -0.09 15.80 -19.97
N GLY A 20 -0.63 15.53 -18.79
CA GLY A 20 0.01 14.70 -17.78
C GLY A 20 -0.85 14.59 -16.54
N VAL A 21 -0.32 13.86 -15.56
CA VAL A 21 -0.89 13.70 -14.22
C VAL A 21 0.15 14.07 -13.17
N GLY A 22 -0.27 14.30 -11.94
CA GLY A 22 0.67 14.71 -10.90
C GLY A 22 0.05 14.77 -9.52
N ALA A 23 0.84 15.27 -8.59
CA ALA A 23 0.43 15.51 -7.22
C ALA A 23 1.14 16.72 -6.62
N ILE A 24 0.51 17.33 -5.63
CA ILE A 24 1.11 18.29 -4.73
C ILE A 24 1.19 17.61 -3.36
N VAL A 25 2.39 17.50 -2.82
CA VAL A 25 2.64 16.95 -1.47
C VAL A 25 2.96 18.11 -0.54
N ASP A 26 2.11 18.33 0.43
CA ASP A 26 2.24 19.38 1.44
C ASP A 26 2.44 18.77 2.83
N GLY A 27 3.19 19.47 3.70
CA GLY A 27 3.58 18.97 5.02
C GLY A 27 4.67 17.90 5.01
N CYS A 28 5.41 17.75 3.90
CA CYS A 28 6.62 16.94 3.89
C CYS A 28 7.71 17.61 4.75
N PRO A 29 8.35 16.89 5.70
CA PRO A 29 9.40 17.48 6.52
C PRO A 29 10.58 18.03 5.70
N PRO A 30 11.23 19.13 6.13
CA PRO A 30 12.40 19.68 5.45
C PRO A 30 13.63 18.78 5.62
N CYS A 31 14.65 19.02 4.80
CA CYS A 31 15.97 18.37 4.85
C CYS A 31 15.96 16.86 4.56
N LEU A 32 14.88 16.31 4.02
CA LEU A 32 14.88 14.95 3.49
C LEU A 32 15.61 14.97 2.13
N ALA A 33 16.70 14.21 2.00
CA ALA A 33 17.33 14.03 0.69
C ALA A 33 16.28 13.44 -0.28
N LEU A 34 16.00 14.12 -1.39
CA LEU A 34 14.97 13.74 -2.33
C LEU A 34 15.28 14.21 -3.76
N THR A 35 15.27 13.26 -4.68
CA THR A 35 15.37 13.45 -6.13
C THR A 35 14.36 12.56 -6.85
N GLU A 36 14.15 12.77 -8.15
CA GLU A 36 13.32 11.91 -8.99
C GLU A 36 13.73 10.44 -8.92
N ALA A 37 15.03 10.16 -8.75
CA ALA A 37 15.57 8.81 -8.65
C ALA A 37 15.07 8.04 -7.42
N ASP A 38 14.60 8.74 -6.39
CA ASP A 38 14.01 8.13 -5.20
C ASP A 38 12.56 7.70 -5.42
N ILE A 39 11.86 8.37 -6.34
CA ILE A 39 10.44 8.16 -6.63
C ILE A 39 10.27 7.17 -7.80
N GLN A 40 11.18 7.24 -8.77
CA GLN A 40 11.09 6.51 -10.02
C GLN A 40 11.01 4.97 -9.86
N PRO A 41 11.66 4.31 -8.89
CA PRO A 41 11.54 2.86 -8.70
C PRO A 41 10.10 2.42 -8.45
N GLN A 42 9.37 3.11 -7.56
CA GLN A 42 7.97 2.82 -7.27
C GLN A 42 7.06 3.06 -8.48
N LEU A 43 7.28 4.16 -9.22
CA LEU A 43 6.57 4.41 -10.48
C LEU A 43 6.90 3.37 -11.54
N THR A 44 8.13 2.87 -11.59
CA THR A 44 8.54 1.83 -12.52
C THR A 44 7.80 0.53 -12.22
N ARG A 45 7.73 0.10 -10.96
CA ARG A 45 6.96 -1.09 -10.53
C ARG A 45 5.47 -0.98 -10.85
N ARG A 46 4.94 0.24 -10.96
CA ARG A 46 3.54 0.52 -11.30
C ARG A 46 3.24 0.39 -12.80
N ARG A 47 4.26 0.44 -13.67
CA ARG A 47 4.07 0.60 -15.11
C ARG A 47 3.30 -0.60 -15.71
N PRO A 48 2.43 -0.34 -16.70
CA PRO A 48 1.86 -1.42 -17.51
C PRO A 48 2.95 -2.09 -18.37
N GLY A 49 2.66 -3.27 -18.90
CA GLY A 49 3.51 -3.94 -19.90
C GLY A 49 4.68 -4.74 -19.32
N GLN A 50 4.81 -4.82 -18.00
CA GLN A 50 5.86 -5.59 -17.34
C GLN A 50 5.58 -7.10 -17.30
N SER A 51 4.35 -7.51 -17.61
CA SER A 51 4.00 -8.93 -17.74
C SER A 51 2.99 -9.15 -18.86
N ARG A 52 2.88 -10.41 -19.32
CA ARG A 52 1.91 -10.85 -20.36
C ARG A 52 0.44 -10.64 -19.94
N LEU A 53 0.19 -10.46 -18.64
CA LEU A 53 -1.11 -10.26 -17.99
C LEU A 53 -1.49 -8.79 -17.81
N THR A 54 -0.62 -7.88 -18.26
CA THR A 54 -0.90 -6.44 -18.27
C THR A 54 -0.99 -5.93 -19.70
N THR A 55 -1.60 -4.76 -19.85
CA THR A 55 -1.77 -4.05 -21.11
C THR A 55 -0.41 -3.69 -21.71
N PRO A 56 -0.20 -3.82 -23.03
CA PRO A 56 1.09 -3.53 -23.67
C PRO A 56 1.30 -2.03 -23.90
N ARG A 57 0.82 -1.17 -22.99
CA ARG A 57 1.09 0.27 -23.04
C ARG A 57 2.53 0.51 -22.61
N ALA A 58 3.25 1.33 -23.37
CA ALA A 58 4.64 1.68 -23.08
C ALA A 58 4.71 3.11 -22.56
N GLU A 59 4.20 3.32 -21.35
CA GLU A 59 4.31 4.62 -20.66
C GLU A 59 5.58 4.60 -19.79
N LYS A 60 6.48 5.56 -20.01
CA LYS A 60 7.72 5.66 -19.22
C LYS A 60 7.48 6.20 -17.81
N ASP A 61 6.35 6.83 -17.53
CA ASP A 61 6.01 7.38 -16.21
C ASP A 61 7.20 8.11 -15.55
N LEU A 62 7.86 8.98 -16.32
CA LEU A 62 9.00 9.76 -15.83
C LEU A 62 8.48 10.88 -14.95
N VAL A 63 8.88 10.85 -13.68
CA VAL A 63 8.52 11.91 -12.73
C VAL A 63 9.47 13.09 -12.85
N GLN A 64 8.90 14.28 -12.67
CA GLN A 64 9.61 15.54 -12.54
C GLN A 64 9.19 16.20 -11.24
N ILE A 65 10.16 16.62 -10.43
CA ILE A 65 9.92 17.48 -9.27
C ILE A 65 9.93 18.93 -9.77
N LEU A 66 8.79 19.62 -9.63
CA LEU A 66 8.61 20.99 -10.09
C LEU A 66 8.92 22.03 -9.01
N SER A 67 8.82 21.66 -7.73
CA SER A 67 9.00 22.56 -6.59
C SER A 67 9.28 21.77 -5.31
N GLY A 68 9.61 22.46 -4.22
CA GLY A 68 9.68 21.89 -2.88
C GLY A 68 10.98 21.16 -2.56
N THR A 69 11.92 21.09 -3.51
CA THR A 69 13.29 20.64 -3.29
C THR A 69 14.31 21.67 -3.79
N GLU A 70 15.45 21.74 -3.11
CA GLU A 70 16.63 22.51 -3.52
C GLU A 70 17.89 21.75 -3.09
N HIS A 71 18.94 21.76 -3.93
CA HIS A 71 20.17 20.99 -3.69
C HIS A 71 19.93 19.51 -3.31
N GLY A 72 18.91 18.88 -3.90
CA GLY A 72 18.56 17.48 -3.64
C GLY A 72 17.92 17.22 -2.28
N HIS A 73 17.39 18.25 -1.60
CA HIS A 73 16.74 18.13 -0.29
C HIS A 73 15.38 18.82 -0.29
N THR A 74 14.43 18.31 0.49
CA THR A 74 13.13 18.96 0.69
C THR A 74 13.27 20.26 1.47
N LEU A 75 12.48 21.27 1.10
CA LEU A 75 12.47 22.58 1.75
C LEU A 75 11.47 22.70 2.91
N GLY A 76 10.58 21.71 3.07
CA GLY A 76 9.42 21.81 3.96
C GLY A 76 8.20 22.53 3.35
N THR A 77 8.38 23.12 2.16
CA THR A 77 7.31 23.72 1.35
C THR A 77 6.67 22.68 0.41
N PRO A 78 5.50 22.96 -0.19
CA PRO A 78 4.83 22.03 -1.10
C PRO A 78 5.72 21.51 -2.25
N ILE A 79 5.74 20.19 -2.41
CA ILE A 79 6.45 19.48 -3.48
C ILE A 79 5.47 19.24 -4.62
N GLY A 80 5.74 19.86 -5.77
CA GLY A 80 5.00 19.63 -7.01
C GLY A 80 5.59 18.47 -7.80
N LEU A 81 4.77 17.49 -8.18
CA LEU A 81 5.15 16.33 -8.96
C LEU A 81 4.37 16.31 -10.28
N PHE A 82 5.07 16.08 -11.39
CA PHE A 82 4.46 15.97 -12.71
C PHE A 82 4.98 14.76 -13.48
N VAL A 83 4.07 14.08 -14.18
CA VAL A 83 4.35 12.94 -15.06
C VAL A 83 3.61 13.16 -16.38
N PRO A 84 4.31 13.29 -17.52
CA PRO A 84 3.69 13.45 -18.82
C PRO A 84 2.94 12.17 -19.26
N ASN A 85 1.92 12.33 -20.08
CA ASN A 85 1.23 11.22 -20.75
C ASN A 85 1.77 11.08 -22.19
N GLU A 86 2.44 9.98 -22.52
CA GLU A 86 3.14 9.81 -23.82
C GLU A 86 2.38 8.94 -24.84
N ASP A 87 1.63 7.90 -24.43
CA ASP A 87 0.91 6.97 -25.35
C ASP A 87 -0.60 7.31 -25.43
N GLN A 88 -0.91 8.56 -25.75
CA GLN A 88 -2.30 8.99 -25.98
C GLN A 88 -2.76 8.62 -27.39
N ARG A 89 -3.79 7.77 -27.49
CA ARG A 89 -4.49 7.46 -28.75
C ARG A 89 -5.92 7.98 -28.71
N PRO A 90 -6.20 9.17 -29.25
CA PRO A 90 -7.54 9.79 -29.22
C PRO A 90 -8.62 9.00 -29.98
N GLY A 91 -8.23 8.04 -30.83
CA GLY A 91 -9.13 7.31 -31.73
C GLY A 91 -9.87 6.13 -31.09
N ASP A 92 -9.35 5.53 -30.01
CA ASP A 92 -9.82 4.24 -29.50
C ASP A 92 -11.21 4.30 -28.83
N TYR A 93 -11.79 5.49 -28.61
CA TYR A 93 -13.02 5.68 -27.81
C TYR A 93 -14.13 6.51 -28.49
N LYS A 94 -13.96 6.93 -29.75
CA LYS A 94 -14.93 7.81 -30.44
C LYS A 94 -16.30 7.16 -30.65
N GLU A 95 -16.34 5.85 -30.91
CA GLU A 95 -17.59 5.12 -31.21
C GLU A 95 -18.43 4.76 -29.97
N MET A 96 -17.89 4.93 -28.75
CA MET A 96 -18.57 4.57 -27.49
C MET A 96 -19.02 5.81 -26.69
N SER A 97 -19.35 6.90 -27.37
CA SER A 97 -19.51 8.18 -26.70
C SER A 97 -20.80 8.30 -25.85
N ASP A 98 -21.83 7.54 -26.17
CA ASP A 98 -23.15 7.56 -25.52
C ASP A 98 -23.48 6.23 -24.83
N ILE A 99 -22.51 5.34 -24.71
CA ILE A 99 -22.68 4.00 -24.14
C ILE A 99 -21.86 3.90 -22.84
N PRO A 100 -22.47 3.89 -21.65
CA PRO A 100 -21.76 3.60 -20.41
C PRO A 100 -21.23 2.18 -20.43
N ARG A 101 -19.94 2.02 -20.12
CA ARG A 101 -19.30 0.70 -20.01
C ARG A 101 -19.75 0.02 -18.70
N PRO A 102 -20.23 -1.23 -18.74
CA PRO A 102 -20.55 -1.98 -17.54
C PRO A 102 -19.38 -1.98 -16.55
N GLY A 103 -19.68 -1.80 -15.26
CA GLY A 103 -18.69 -1.80 -14.17
C GLY A 103 -17.75 -0.59 -14.10
N HIS A 104 -17.85 0.38 -15.02
CA HIS A 104 -17.14 1.68 -14.98
C HIS A 104 -17.97 2.79 -14.33
N ALA A 105 -17.31 3.94 -14.12
CA ALA A 105 -17.93 5.13 -13.57
C ALA A 105 -18.60 6.03 -14.64
N ASP A 106 -18.73 5.58 -15.90
CA ASP A 106 -19.17 6.45 -17.01
C ASP A 106 -20.54 7.09 -16.74
N PHE A 107 -21.52 6.29 -16.33
CA PHE A 107 -22.87 6.76 -15.99
C PHE A 107 -22.87 7.62 -14.72
N THR A 108 -22.24 7.15 -13.64
CA THR A 108 -22.27 7.85 -12.35
C THR A 108 -21.52 9.17 -12.40
N TYR A 109 -20.44 9.27 -13.20
CA TYR A 109 -19.72 10.50 -13.42
C TYR A 109 -20.59 11.53 -14.16
N LEU A 110 -21.29 11.09 -15.21
CA LEU A 110 -22.19 11.96 -15.97
C LEU A 110 -23.34 12.50 -15.12
N ILE A 111 -24.02 11.63 -14.37
CA ILE A 111 -25.12 12.05 -13.47
C ILE A 111 -24.62 12.97 -12.36
N LYS A 112 -23.42 12.73 -11.83
CA LYS A 112 -22.86 13.54 -10.74
C LYS A 112 -22.43 14.94 -11.19
N TYR A 113 -21.82 15.06 -12.37
CA TYR A 113 -21.15 16.31 -12.79
C TYR A 113 -21.78 16.98 -14.02
N GLY A 114 -22.73 16.33 -14.70
CA GLY A 114 -23.39 16.87 -15.89
C GLY A 114 -22.47 17.06 -17.10
N ASN A 115 -21.23 16.57 -17.04
CA ASN A 115 -20.26 16.67 -18.12
C ASN A 115 -19.59 15.33 -18.40
N LYS A 116 -18.99 15.23 -19.59
CA LYS A 116 -18.32 14.02 -20.06
C LYS A 116 -16.88 14.33 -20.43
N ALA A 117 -15.95 13.67 -19.76
CA ALA A 117 -14.54 13.72 -20.14
C ALA A 117 -14.26 12.81 -21.35
N SER A 118 -13.26 13.17 -22.15
CA SER A 118 -12.77 12.34 -23.27
C SER A 118 -12.30 10.95 -22.83
N SER A 119 -11.90 10.79 -21.57
CA SER A 119 -11.51 9.51 -20.96
C SER A 119 -12.68 8.56 -20.61
N GLY A 120 -13.93 8.99 -20.83
CA GLY A 120 -15.13 8.29 -20.34
C GLY A 120 -15.43 8.68 -18.90
N GLY A 121 -14.98 7.88 -17.93
CA GLY A 121 -15.18 8.10 -16.49
C GLY A 121 -14.40 9.27 -15.87
N GLY A 122 -13.89 10.19 -16.68
CA GLY A 122 -13.14 11.36 -16.20
C GLY A 122 -11.92 10.98 -15.38
N ARG A 123 -11.90 11.49 -14.14
CA ARG A 123 -10.83 11.31 -13.17
C ARG A 123 -10.84 9.95 -12.45
N SER A 124 -11.81 9.08 -12.75
CA SER A 124 -11.87 7.72 -12.17
C SER A 124 -10.83 6.75 -12.77
N SER A 125 -10.05 7.21 -13.75
CA SER A 125 -9.01 6.41 -14.39
C SER A 125 -7.92 6.01 -13.41
N ALA A 126 -7.47 4.77 -13.48
CA ALA A 126 -6.31 4.29 -12.72
C ALA A 126 -4.98 4.99 -13.08
N ARG A 127 -4.95 5.94 -14.04
CA ARG A 127 -3.80 6.82 -14.28
C ARG A 127 -3.58 7.80 -13.12
N GLU A 128 -4.65 8.22 -12.45
CA GLU A 128 -4.59 9.14 -11.30
C GLU A 128 -3.72 8.59 -10.17
N THR A 129 -3.63 7.26 -10.02
CA THR A 129 -2.83 6.62 -8.97
C THR A 129 -1.33 6.85 -9.10
N ILE A 130 -0.84 7.35 -10.24
CA ILE A 130 0.56 7.81 -10.38
C ILE A 130 0.89 8.86 -9.33
N GLY A 131 0.01 9.85 -9.13
CA GLY A 131 0.24 10.88 -8.12
C GLY A 131 0.31 10.30 -6.71
N ARG A 132 -0.51 9.26 -6.44
CA ARG A 132 -0.52 8.56 -5.14
C ARG A 132 0.75 7.74 -4.90
N VAL A 133 1.19 6.99 -5.90
CA VAL A 133 2.43 6.19 -5.83
C VAL A 133 3.65 7.10 -5.69
N ALA A 134 3.69 8.21 -6.45
CA ALA A 134 4.79 9.16 -6.38
C ALA A 134 4.89 9.82 -5.00
N ALA A 135 3.76 10.30 -4.46
CA ALA A 135 3.71 10.84 -3.11
C ALA A 135 4.01 9.78 -2.02
N GLY A 136 3.51 8.56 -2.22
CA GLY A 136 3.76 7.42 -1.35
C GLY A 136 5.25 7.05 -1.27
N ALA A 137 6.01 7.17 -2.37
CA ALA A 137 7.46 6.94 -2.37
C ALA A 137 8.22 7.95 -1.49
N ILE A 138 7.79 9.21 -1.50
CA ILE A 138 8.34 10.25 -0.60
C ILE A 138 8.05 9.89 0.86
N ALA A 139 6.81 9.49 1.15
CA ALA A 139 6.39 9.07 2.48
C ALA A 139 7.16 7.83 2.97
N GLU A 140 7.31 6.82 2.11
CA GLU A 140 8.06 5.59 2.41
C GLU A 140 9.52 5.91 2.72
N LYS A 141 10.17 6.78 1.93
CA LYS A 141 11.56 7.18 2.16
C LYS A 141 11.74 7.83 3.54
N TRP A 142 10.82 8.72 3.92
CA TRP A 142 10.85 9.35 5.22
C TRP A 142 10.62 8.35 6.36
N LEU A 143 9.61 7.48 6.25
CA LEU A 143 9.30 6.45 7.25
C LEU A 143 10.47 5.49 7.45
N ARG A 144 11.11 5.05 6.36
CA ARG A 144 12.30 4.19 6.40
C ARG A 144 13.47 4.87 7.11
N GLY A 145 13.79 6.10 6.73
CA GLY A 145 14.88 6.85 7.36
C GLY A 145 14.64 7.20 8.83
N THR A 146 13.37 7.33 9.22
CA THR A 146 12.98 7.78 10.56
C THR A 146 12.79 6.63 11.55
N TYR A 147 12.13 5.56 11.11
CA TYR A 147 11.69 4.46 11.98
C TYR A 147 12.22 3.10 11.55
N GLY A 148 12.94 3.02 10.42
CA GLY A 148 13.25 1.74 9.79
C GLY A 148 12.01 1.00 9.30
N THR A 149 10.91 1.72 9.05
CA THR A 149 9.68 1.11 8.54
C THR A 149 9.90 0.58 7.13
N GLU A 150 9.52 -0.68 6.91
CA GLU A 150 9.49 -1.28 5.58
C GLU A 150 8.07 -1.70 5.25
N ILE A 151 7.64 -1.39 4.03
CA ILE A 151 6.31 -1.73 3.54
C ILE A 151 6.50 -2.71 2.40
N SER A 152 5.92 -3.90 2.52
CA SER A 152 5.96 -4.93 1.50
C SER A 152 4.58 -5.47 1.19
N CYS A 153 4.35 -5.80 -0.07
CA CYS A 153 3.05 -6.08 -0.62
C CYS A 153 3.18 -7.05 -1.79
N TRP A 154 2.33 -8.07 -1.82
CA TRP A 154 2.35 -9.13 -2.82
C TRP A 154 0.94 -9.64 -3.12
N VAL A 155 0.77 -10.34 -4.23
CA VAL A 155 -0.52 -10.94 -4.59
C VAL A 155 -0.72 -12.20 -3.76
N SER A 156 -1.85 -12.27 -3.06
CA SER A 156 -2.22 -13.38 -2.18
C SER A 156 -3.27 -14.30 -2.82
N SER A 157 -4.02 -13.84 -3.82
CA SER A 157 -4.88 -14.70 -4.63
C SER A 157 -5.18 -14.13 -6.02
N ILE A 158 -5.53 -15.01 -6.96
CA ILE A 158 -6.09 -14.68 -8.27
C ILE A 158 -7.23 -15.65 -8.52
N GLY A 159 -8.45 -15.15 -8.71
CA GLY A 159 -9.62 -16.01 -8.85
C GLY A 159 -9.80 -16.94 -7.64
N ASP A 160 -9.83 -18.23 -7.92
CA ASP A 160 -9.93 -19.34 -6.97
C ASP A 160 -8.57 -19.83 -6.43
N VAL A 161 -7.46 -19.36 -7.01
CA VAL A 161 -6.11 -19.71 -6.58
C VAL A 161 -5.67 -18.77 -5.46
N SER A 162 -5.28 -19.31 -4.31
CA SER A 162 -4.81 -18.53 -3.16
C SER A 162 -3.49 -19.06 -2.59
N LEU A 163 -2.67 -18.15 -2.07
CA LEU A 163 -1.50 -18.47 -1.28
C LEU A 163 -1.96 -18.94 0.11
N PRO A 164 -1.60 -20.15 0.57
CA PRO A 164 -1.93 -20.56 1.93
C PRO A 164 -1.21 -19.67 2.94
N GLU A 165 -1.86 -19.40 4.07
CA GLU A 165 -1.28 -18.53 5.11
C GLU A 165 0.00 -19.09 5.73
N SER A 166 0.19 -20.41 5.69
CA SER A 166 1.41 -21.09 6.12
C SER A 166 2.62 -20.79 5.24
N ALA A 167 2.42 -20.38 3.98
CA ALA A 167 3.50 -20.01 3.06
C ALA A 167 3.97 -18.56 3.25
N VAL A 168 3.28 -17.75 4.05
CA VAL A 168 3.72 -16.39 4.35
C VAL A 168 4.82 -16.45 5.42
N PRO A 169 6.02 -15.91 5.17
CA PRO A 169 7.13 -16.00 6.11
C PRO A 169 6.79 -15.45 7.50
N ARG A 170 7.30 -16.16 8.53
CA ARG A 170 7.20 -15.78 9.93
C ARG A 170 8.61 -15.65 10.52
N GLY A 171 8.81 -14.61 11.34
CA GLY A 171 10.06 -14.36 12.04
C GLY A 171 10.19 -15.21 13.30
N GLU A 172 11.24 -14.95 14.08
CA GLU A 172 11.43 -15.56 15.40
C GLU A 172 10.19 -15.35 16.29
N GLY A 173 9.78 -16.40 17.01
CA GLY A 173 8.55 -16.40 17.81
C GLY A 173 7.24 -16.51 17.00
N GLY A 174 7.30 -16.77 15.69
CA GLY A 174 6.10 -17.00 14.87
C GLY A 174 5.36 -15.74 14.40
N CYS A 175 5.92 -14.56 14.67
CA CYS A 175 5.37 -13.28 14.23
C CYS A 175 5.35 -13.18 12.71
N LEU A 176 4.26 -12.65 12.13
CA LEU A 176 4.13 -12.49 10.69
C LEU A 176 5.08 -11.38 10.20
N VAL A 177 6.12 -11.75 9.45
CA VAL A 177 7.05 -10.78 8.84
C VAL A 177 6.78 -10.59 7.35
N GLY A 178 6.22 -11.61 6.69
CA GLY A 178 5.93 -11.59 5.26
C GLY A 178 7.18 -11.58 4.39
N TRP A 179 6.98 -11.35 3.09
CA TRP A 179 8.05 -11.22 2.11
C TRP A 179 8.63 -9.81 2.16
N THR A 180 9.95 -9.66 2.09
CA THR A 180 10.58 -8.33 1.96
C THR A 180 10.31 -7.73 0.56
N ARG A 181 10.44 -6.40 0.44
CA ARG A 181 10.30 -5.72 -0.86
C ARG A 181 11.23 -6.31 -1.92
N ALA A 182 12.49 -6.53 -1.56
CA ALA A 182 13.51 -7.08 -2.44
C ALA A 182 13.15 -8.48 -2.94
N GLN A 183 12.68 -9.35 -2.04
CA GLN A 183 12.19 -10.68 -2.42
C GLN A 183 11.01 -10.58 -3.38
N VAL A 184 10.00 -9.75 -3.09
CA VAL A 184 8.85 -9.59 -3.99
C VAL A 184 9.27 -9.07 -5.36
N ASP A 185 10.25 -8.17 -5.43
CA ASP A 185 10.72 -7.61 -6.69
C ASP A 185 11.61 -8.59 -7.47
N GLU A 186 12.41 -9.40 -6.78
CA GLU A 186 13.24 -10.47 -7.36
C GLU A 186 12.38 -11.60 -7.93
N TYR A 187 11.49 -12.14 -7.10
CA TYR A 187 10.62 -13.23 -7.46
C TYR A 187 9.50 -12.74 -8.39
N GLY A 188 9.03 -11.51 -8.23
CA GLY A 188 7.86 -10.98 -8.91
C GLY A 188 6.58 -11.32 -8.16
N THR A 189 5.69 -10.33 -8.09
CA THR A 189 4.47 -10.34 -7.25
C THR A 189 3.59 -11.58 -7.42
N LEU A 190 3.43 -12.08 -8.65
CA LEU A 190 2.62 -13.28 -8.91
C LEU A 190 3.36 -14.57 -8.62
N ARG A 191 4.69 -14.58 -8.73
CA ARG A 191 5.49 -15.78 -8.45
C ARG A 191 5.53 -16.09 -6.96
N MET A 192 5.04 -15.18 -6.10
CA MET A 192 4.80 -15.44 -4.69
C MET A 192 3.63 -16.40 -4.43
N LEU A 193 2.82 -16.71 -5.45
CA LEU A 193 1.89 -17.84 -5.45
C LEU A 193 2.57 -19.17 -5.81
N ARG A 194 3.90 -19.29 -5.61
CA ARG A 194 4.71 -20.49 -5.92
C ARG A 194 5.58 -20.87 -4.74
N ASP A 195 6.20 -22.04 -4.80
CA ASP A 195 7.10 -22.54 -3.76
C ASP A 195 8.47 -21.82 -3.91
N PRO A 196 8.85 -20.97 -2.96
CA PRO A 196 10.09 -20.22 -3.00
C PRO A 196 11.32 -21.12 -2.90
N ALA A 197 11.21 -22.31 -2.29
CA ALA A 197 12.33 -23.22 -2.09
C ALA A 197 12.78 -23.93 -3.39
N THR A 198 11.95 -23.91 -4.43
CA THR A 198 12.21 -24.57 -5.72
C THR A 198 12.47 -23.59 -6.87
N PHE A 199 12.32 -22.28 -6.63
CA PHE A 199 12.60 -21.24 -7.62
C PHE A 199 14.08 -20.81 -7.58
N HIS A 200 14.74 -20.80 -8.74
CA HIS A 200 16.01 -20.10 -8.97
C HIS A 200 15.98 -19.41 -10.33
N ARG A 201 16.67 -18.28 -10.43
CA ARG A 201 16.83 -17.54 -11.70
C ARG A 201 18.13 -17.98 -12.34
N VAL A 202 18.05 -18.47 -13.57
CA VAL A 202 19.22 -18.87 -14.37
C VAL A 202 19.98 -17.62 -14.78
N GLY A 203 21.16 -17.44 -14.19
CA GLY A 203 22.04 -16.30 -14.41
C GLY A 203 22.79 -16.37 -15.74
N GLU A 204 23.45 -15.27 -16.10
CA GLU A 204 24.33 -15.21 -17.28
C GLU A 204 25.56 -16.12 -17.14
N ALA A 205 25.97 -16.40 -15.90
CA ALA A 205 26.99 -17.38 -15.58
C ALA A 205 26.55 -18.84 -15.83
N GLU A 206 25.25 -19.11 -15.83
CA GLU A 206 24.70 -20.45 -16.05
C GLU A 206 24.36 -20.68 -17.53
N VAL A 207 23.77 -19.68 -18.19
CA VAL A 207 23.47 -19.75 -19.63
C VAL A 207 23.84 -18.41 -20.26
N ALA A 208 24.88 -18.41 -21.10
CA ALA A 208 25.41 -17.20 -21.73
C ALA A 208 24.48 -16.65 -22.83
N ASP A 209 23.88 -17.54 -23.64
CA ASP A 209 22.96 -17.16 -24.70
C ASP A 209 21.64 -16.60 -24.15
N ALA A 210 21.22 -15.45 -24.67
CA ALA A 210 20.09 -14.71 -24.13
C ALA A 210 18.73 -15.40 -24.36
N ASP A 211 18.57 -16.10 -25.49
CA ASP A 211 17.33 -16.78 -25.85
C ASP A 211 17.21 -18.13 -25.14
N GLU A 212 18.31 -18.86 -25.01
CA GLU A 212 18.38 -20.09 -24.20
C GLU A 212 18.22 -19.80 -22.72
N ARG A 213 18.84 -18.74 -22.19
CA ARG A 213 18.67 -18.30 -20.79
C ARG A 213 17.22 -17.90 -20.54
N ARG A 214 16.56 -17.27 -21.51
CA ARG A 214 15.13 -16.95 -21.42
C ARG A 214 14.28 -18.22 -21.35
N LYS A 215 14.59 -19.24 -22.15
CA LYS A 215 13.89 -20.53 -22.12
C LYS A 215 14.13 -21.27 -20.81
N ALA A 216 15.37 -21.35 -20.34
CA ALA A 216 15.72 -22.01 -19.08
C ALA A 216 15.03 -21.36 -17.86
N ASN A 217 14.92 -20.02 -17.85
CA ASN A 217 14.14 -19.32 -16.83
C ASN A 217 12.64 -19.66 -16.90
N ILE A 218 12.07 -19.87 -18.09
CA ILE A 218 10.67 -20.30 -18.23
C ILE A 218 10.48 -21.72 -17.69
N ASP A 219 11.43 -22.63 -17.95
CA ASP A 219 11.35 -24.02 -17.50
C ASP A 219 11.50 -24.12 -15.97
N ALA A 220 12.43 -23.37 -15.37
CA ALA A 220 12.56 -23.24 -13.92
C ALA A 220 11.29 -22.64 -13.27
N GLU A 221 10.63 -21.70 -13.95
CA GLU A 221 9.35 -21.14 -13.52
C GLU A 221 8.21 -22.17 -13.51
N VAL A 222 8.12 -23.05 -14.51
CA VAL A 222 7.10 -24.11 -14.57
C VAL A 222 7.31 -25.12 -13.46
N ALA A 223 8.56 -25.52 -13.21
CA ALA A 223 8.90 -26.49 -12.16
C ALA A 223 8.56 -25.99 -10.74
N ALA A 224 8.85 -24.73 -10.43
CA ALA A 224 8.54 -24.14 -9.13
C ALA A 224 7.02 -24.01 -8.87
N GLU A 225 6.24 -23.87 -9.94
CA GLU A 225 4.79 -23.81 -9.87
C GLU A 225 4.15 -25.18 -9.63
N ASP A 226 4.61 -26.20 -10.34
CA ASP A 226 4.19 -27.59 -10.11
C ASP A 226 4.55 -28.08 -8.70
N ALA A 227 5.69 -27.64 -8.16
CA ALA A 227 6.11 -27.94 -6.79
C ALA A 227 5.20 -27.30 -5.74
N PHE A 228 4.84 -26.02 -5.92
CA PHE A 228 3.88 -25.33 -5.06
C PHE A 228 2.53 -26.04 -4.98
N LEU A 229 2.02 -26.47 -6.12
CA LEU A 229 0.71 -27.12 -6.21
C LEU A 229 0.66 -28.47 -5.49
N LYS A 230 1.81 -29.17 -5.41
CA LYS A 230 1.97 -30.37 -4.59
C LYS A 230 2.07 -30.05 -3.09
N LEU A 231 2.78 -28.98 -2.72
CA LEU A 231 2.96 -28.55 -1.32
C LEU A 231 1.63 -28.15 -0.65
N VAL A 232 0.73 -27.51 -1.40
CA VAL A 232 -0.56 -27.01 -0.87
C VAL A 232 -1.66 -28.08 -0.74
N GLY A 233 -1.35 -29.36 -0.96
CA GLY A 233 -2.25 -30.48 -0.63
C GLY A 233 -3.52 -30.56 -1.48
N VAL A 234 -3.54 -29.99 -2.68
CA VAL A 234 -4.63 -30.21 -3.64
C VAL A 234 -4.45 -31.62 -4.22
N HIS A 235 -5.17 -32.59 -3.67
CA HIS A 235 -5.29 -33.92 -4.26
C HIS A 235 -5.73 -33.80 -5.73
N ALA A 236 -5.06 -34.56 -6.58
CA ALA A 236 -5.32 -34.73 -8.01
C ALA A 236 -6.82 -34.66 -8.35
N GLY A 237 -7.24 -33.50 -8.87
CA GLY A 237 -8.62 -33.19 -9.23
C GLY A 237 -8.77 -31.81 -9.87
N ALA A 238 -7.92 -30.85 -9.48
CA ALA A 238 -7.67 -29.63 -10.25
C ALA A 238 -6.22 -29.68 -10.73
N SER A 239 -6.02 -29.87 -12.03
CA SER A 239 -4.70 -30.09 -12.62
C SER A 239 -3.78 -28.89 -12.39
N ALA A 240 -2.53 -29.19 -12.00
CA ALA A 240 -1.44 -28.26 -11.72
C ALA A 240 -0.99 -27.40 -12.92
N ALA A 241 -1.57 -27.59 -14.09
CA ALA A 241 -1.49 -26.58 -15.12
C ALA A 241 -2.24 -25.30 -14.71
N GLY A 242 -3.27 -25.37 -13.87
CA GLY A 242 -4.26 -24.33 -13.56
C GLY A 242 -3.79 -22.98 -13.01
N VAL A 243 -2.58 -22.79 -12.49
CA VAL A 243 -2.19 -21.45 -11.93
C VAL A 243 -1.56 -20.56 -13.00
N ALA A 244 -0.66 -21.12 -13.80
CA ALA A 244 -0.17 -20.52 -15.03
C ALA A 244 -1.18 -20.73 -16.15
N GLU A 245 -2.05 -21.74 -16.13
CA GLU A 245 -3.10 -22.00 -17.12
C GLU A 245 -4.39 -21.22 -16.83
N ALA A 246 -4.78 -20.93 -15.59
CA ALA A 246 -5.84 -19.93 -15.34
C ALA A 246 -5.34 -18.52 -15.66
N ALA A 247 -4.05 -18.24 -15.44
CA ALA A 247 -3.42 -17.01 -15.90
C ALA A 247 -3.14 -16.99 -17.42
N LYS A 248 -2.83 -18.13 -18.08
CA LYS A 248 -2.43 -18.21 -19.52
C LYS A 248 -3.51 -18.75 -20.49
N ARG A 249 -4.53 -19.52 -20.09
CA ARG A 249 -5.51 -20.17 -21.00
C ARG A 249 -6.94 -19.63 -20.99
N GLY A 250 -7.47 -19.05 -19.93
CA GLY A 250 -8.87 -18.58 -19.96
C GLY A 250 -8.98 -17.15 -20.42
N VAL A 251 -8.65 -16.24 -19.51
CA VAL A 251 -9.06 -14.84 -19.56
C VAL A 251 -8.64 -14.08 -20.83
N LYS A 252 -7.37 -14.12 -21.25
CA LYS A 252 -6.93 -13.34 -22.44
C LYS A 252 -7.41 -13.97 -23.77
N VAL A 253 -7.54 -15.30 -23.80
CA VAL A 253 -8.02 -16.06 -24.98
C VAL A 253 -9.54 -15.92 -25.11
N GLU A 254 -10.25 -16.00 -23.99
CA GLU A 254 -11.69 -15.75 -23.83
C GLU A 254 -12.05 -14.26 -23.88
N LYS A 255 -11.04 -13.38 -23.98
CA LYS A 255 -11.20 -11.92 -23.98
C LYS A 255 -11.92 -11.39 -22.71
N ASP A 256 -11.74 -12.01 -21.56
CA ASP A 256 -12.29 -11.64 -20.24
C ASP A 256 -11.26 -10.92 -19.33
N SER A 257 -11.58 -10.76 -18.04
CA SER A 257 -10.67 -10.33 -16.96
C SER A 257 -10.91 -11.07 -15.64
N ILE A 258 -9.90 -11.09 -14.76
CA ILE A 258 -9.99 -11.71 -13.42
C ILE A 258 -9.47 -10.78 -12.31
N GLY A 259 -10.01 -10.95 -11.11
CA GLY A 259 -9.61 -10.25 -9.89
C GLY A 259 -8.90 -11.17 -8.88
N GLY A 260 -8.82 -10.73 -7.63
CA GLY A 260 -8.20 -11.50 -6.54
C GLY A 260 -7.83 -10.61 -5.37
N ALA A 261 -6.82 -11.02 -4.60
CA ALA A 261 -6.40 -10.31 -3.40
C ALA A 261 -4.91 -9.99 -3.38
N VAL A 262 -4.59 -8.94 -2.63
CA VAL A 262 -3.22 -8.48 -2.36
C VAL A 262 -3.05 -8.39 -0.85
N ALA A 263 -1.96 -8.93 -0.33
CA ALA A 263 -1.57 -8.82 1.07
C ALA A 263 -0.44 -7.80 1.22
N CYS A 264 -0.47 -7.04 2.31
CA CYS A 264 0.54 -6.05 2.64
C CYS A 264 0.94 -6.18 4.11
N VAL A 265 2.24 -6.04 4.36
CA VAL A 265 2.84 -5.99 5.69
C VAL A 265 3.68 -4.72 5.81
N CYS A 266 3.52 -4.00 6.91
CA CYS A 266 4.38 -2.89 7.29
C CYS A 266 5.13 -3.28 8.55
N THR A 267 6.42 -3.55 8.44
CA THR A 267 7.31 -3.85 9.58
C THR A 267 8.00 -2.57 10.05
N GLY A 268 8.49 -2.56 11.29
CA GLY A 268 9.16 -1.37 11.84
C GLY A 268 8.23 -0.16 12.00
N VAL A 269 6.91 -0.39 12.06
CA VAL A 269 5.94 0.65 12.42
C VAL A 269 6.07 0.90 13.92
N PRO A 270 6.31 2.15 14.38
CA PRO A 270 6.39 2.43 15.80
C PRO A 270 5.03 2.17 16.47
N ALA A 271 5.04 1.85 17.76
CA ALA A 271 3.82 1.82 18.55
C ALA A 271 3.24 3.24 18.70
N ALA A 272 1.97 3.34 19.09
CA ALA A 272 1.29 4.60 19.39
C ALA A 272 0.92 5.50 18.18
N LEU A 273 0.86 4.95 16.96
CA LEU A 273 0.30 5.65 15.79
C LEU A 273 -1.19 5.39 15.66
N GLY A 274 -1.97 6.43 15.38
CA GLY A 274 -3.43 6.34 15.18
C GLY A 274 -4.24 6.89 16.34
N GLU A 275 -5.57 6.82 16.22
CA GLU A 275 -6.52 7.37 17.19
C GLU A 275 -7.47 6.31 17.72
N PRO A 276 -7.99 6.41 18.95
CA PRO A 276 -8.85 5.37 19.51
C PRO A 276 -10.32 5.40 19.03
N VAL A 277 -10.78 6.51 18.43
CA VAL A 277 -12.23 6.74 18.19
C VAL A 277 -12.59 6.84 16.71
N PHE A 278 -12.48 8.03 16.10
CA PHE A 278 -12.93 8.25 14.72
C PHE A 278 -11.87 7.95 13.68
N ASP A 279 -10.63 8.29 14.00
CA ASP A 279 -9.49 8.24 13.08
C ASP A 279 -8.56 7.06 13.42
N ARG A 280 -9.17 5.92 13.76
CA ARG A 280 -8.48 4.65 14.01
C ARG A 280 -7.53 4.32 12.87
N LEU A 281 -6.34 3.83 13.19
CA LEU A 281 -5.32 3.52 12.18
C LEU A 281 -5.86 2.53 11.13
N GLU A 282 -6.54 1.47 11.57
CA GLU A 282 -7.19 0.51 10.68
C GLU A 282 -8.32 1.13 9.85
N ALA A 283 -9.04 2.13 10.38
CA ALA A 283 -10.09 2.83 9.64
C ALA A 283 -9.49 3.75 8.56
N LYS A 284 -8.39 4.45 8.86
CA LYS A 284 -7.63 5.26 7.88
C LYS A 284 -7.01 4.38 6.80
N MET A 285 -6.44 3.23 7.19
CA MET A 285 -5.96 2.21 6.26
C MET A 285 -7.09 1.70 5.35
N ALA A 286 -8.23 1.32 5.92
CA ALA A 286 -9.39 0.88 5.16
C ALA A 286 -9.86 1.95 4.17
N HIS A 287 -9.98 3.21 4.60
CA HIS A 287 -10.34 4.33 3.73
C HIS A 287 -9.32 4.49 2.58
N ALA A 288 -8.02 4.46 2.88
CA ALA A 288 -6.96 4.56 1.89
C ALA A 288 -7.06 3.43 0.84
N MET A 289 -7.20 2.18 1.29
CA MET A 289 -7.26 1.02 0.42
C MET A 289 -8.54 0.93 -0.40
N MET A 290 -9.69 1.22 0.22
CA MET A 290 -10.99 1.24 -0.47
C MET A 290 -11.11 2.40 -1.46
N SER A 291 -10.28 3.44 -1.34
CA SER A 291 -10.19 4.53 -2.31
C SER A 291 -9.39 4.17 -3.58
N LEU A 292 -8.72 3.01 -3.61
CA LEU A 292 -8.01 2.54 -4.80
C LEU A 292 -9.00 2.03 -5.86
N PRO A 293 -8.68 2.21 -7.17
CA PRO A 293 -9.52 1.68 -8.23
C PRO A 293 -9.71 0.16 -8.12
N ALA A 294 -10.92 -0.30 -8.39
CA ALA A 294 -11.31 -1.72 -8.36
C ALA A 294 -11.25 -2.42 -7.00
N THR A 295 -10.84 -1.76 -5.90
CA THR A 295 -10.92 -2.36 -4.56
C THR A 295 -12.37 -2.54 -4.12
N LYS A 296 -12.67 -3.69 -3.50
CA LYS A 296 -14.00 -4.09 -3.02
C LYS A 296 -14.03 -4.62 -1.60
N GLY A 297 -12.87 -4.88 -1.00
CA GLY A 297 -12.78 -5.32 0.38
C GLY A 297 -11.44 -4.93 1.00
N PHE A 298 -11.45 -4.78 2.32
CA PHE A 298 -10.28 -4.56 3.16
C PHE A 298 -10.46 -5.40 4.42
N GLU A 299 -9.41 -6.09 4.83
CA GLU A 299 -9.36 -6.81 6.09
C GLU A 299 -7.99 -6.65 6.73
N ILE A 300 -7.94 -6.57 8.06
CA ILE A 300 -6.72 -6.38 8.84
C ILE A 300 -6.52 -7.55 9.80
N GLY A 301 -5.27 -7.98 9.98
CA GLY A 301 -4.92 -9.12 10.83
C GLY A 301 -5.56 -10.41 10.33
N SER A 302 -6.28 -11.10 11.22
CA SER A 302 -7.08 -12.29 10.88
C SER A 302 -8.35 -11.97 10.09
N GLY A 303 -8.72 -10.70 9.97
CA GLY A 303 -9.79 -10.25 9.09
C GLY A 303 -11.13 -10.93 9.37
N PHE A 304 -11.80 -11.36 8.30
CA PHE A 304 -13.04 -12.12 8.42
C PHE A 304 -12.82 -13.49 9.07
N GLY A 305 -11.63 -14.08 8.94
CA GLY A 305 -11.27 -15.34 9.59
C GLY A 305 -11.30 -15.25 11.12
N GLY A 306 -11.05 -14.07 11.70
CA GLY A 306 -11.18 -13.83 13.14
C GLY A 306 -12.60 -13.97 13.68
N THR A 307 -13.62 -13.80 12.84
CA THR A 307 -15.04 -13.79 13.27
C THR A 307 -15.56 -15.17 13.71
N VAL A 308 -14.86 -16.24 13.32
CA VAL A 308 -15.20 -17.63 13.68
C VAL A 308 -14.31 -18.18 14.81
N MET A 309 -13.39 -17.37 15.33
CA MET A 309 -12.48 -17.75 16.41
C MET A 309 -13.05 -17.38 17.78
N ARG A 310 -12.76 -18.20 18.79
CA ARG A 310 -13.04 -17.84 20.19
C ARG A 310 -11.96 -16.86 20.68
N GLY A 311 -12.35 -15.91 21.54
CA GLY A 311 -11.42 -14.92 22.11
C GLY A 311 -10.22 -15.55 22.83
N SER A 312 -10.39 -16.72 23.47
CA SER A 312 -9.29 -17.48 24.08
C SER A 312 -8.18 -17.91 23.11
N THR A 313 -8.49 -17.97 21.81
CA THR A 313 -7.57 -18.33 20.74
C THR A 313 -7.16 -17.13 19.90
N HIS A 314 -8.05 -16.15 19.76
CA HIS A 314 -7.82 -14.96 18.92
C HIS A 314 -7.02 -13.86 19.64
N ASN A 315 -7.20 -13.68 20.94
CA ASN A 315 -6.52 -12.61 21.68
C ASN A 315 -5.00 -12.78 21.60
N ASP A 316 -4.30 -11.72 21.20
CA ASP A 316 -2.84 -11.70 21.11
C ASP A 316 -2.22 -11.43 22.51
N PRO A 317 -1.57 -12.42 23.16
CA PRO A 317 -1.01 -12.24 24.48
C PRO A 317 0.16 -11.26 24.48
N PHE A 318 0.21 -10.37 25.47
CA PHE A 318 1.37 -9.49 25.68
C PHE A 318 2.52 -10.25 26.32
N VAL A 319 3.72 -10.05 25.77
CA VAL A 319 4.97 -10.68 26.21
C VAL A 319 6.10 -9.65 26.22
N ALA A 320 7.25 -9.98 26.81
CA ALA A 320 8.46 -9.20 26.60
C ALA A 320 8.74 -9.09 25.09
N ASN A 321 9.05 -7.89 24.61
CA ASN A 321 9.10 -7.60 23.18
C ASN A 321 10.07 -8.56 22.46
N PRO A 322 9.56 -9.45 21.58
CA PRO A 322 10.37 -10.50 20.97
C PRO A 322 11.39 -9.96 19.96
N VAL A 323 11.20 -8.74 19.44
CA VAL A 323 12.06 -8.13 18.41
C VAL A 323 13.14 -7.21 19.01
N GLY A 324 13.27 -7.19 20.34
CA GLY A 324 14.47 -6.65 20.99
C GLY A 324 14.54 -5.12 21.13
N GLY A 325 14.85 -4.77 22.37
CA GLY A 325 15.30 -3.48 22.86
C GLY A 325 15.24 -3.55 24.38
N LYS A 326 16.38 -3.51 25.09
CA LYS A 326 16.33 -3.18 26.52
C LYS A 326 15.57 -1.85 26.65
N PRO A 327 14.85 -1.61 27.77
CA PRO A 327 14.32 -0.28 28.04
C PRO A 327 15.38 0.79 27.77
N GLY A 328 15.17 1.60 26.72
CA GLY A 328 16.08 2.68 26.32
C GLY A 328 17.02 2.44 25.11
N ASP A 329 17.09 1.25 24.51
CA ASP A 329 18.19 0.94 23.55
C ASP A 329 17.80 0.86 22.05
N SER A 330 16.52 0.93 21.68
CA SER A 330 16.14 0.82 20.24
C SER A 330 14.90 1.60 19.82
N GLY A 331 14.36 2.44 20.70
CA GLY A 331 13.13 3.14 20.37
C GLY A 331 11.94 2.20 20.13
N ARG A 332 11.84 1.11 20.88
CA ARG A 332 10.69 0.20 20.86
C ARG A 332 10.21 -0.11 22.27
N PRO A 333 8.88 -0.33 22.47
CA PRO A 333 8.35 -0.64 23.79
C PRO A 333 8.88 -2.00 24.30
N ALA A 334 9.02 -2.14 25.61
CA ALA A 334 9.45 -3.37 26.29
C ALA A 334 8.40 -4.49 26.19
N LEU A 335 7.14 -4.14 25.93
CA LEU A 335 6.06 -5.08 25.67
C LEU A 335 5.84 -5.24 24.17
N GLY A 336 5.60 -6.47 23.75
CA GLY A 336 5.11 -6.83 22.42
C GLY A 336 4.00 -7.88 22.54
N VAL A 337 3.62 -8.49 21.41
CA VAL A 337 2.61 -9.55 21.36
C VAL A 337 3.22 -10.85 20.83
N SER A 338 2.79 -12.00 21.35
CA SER A 338 3.30 -13.32 20.91
C SER A 338 2.64 -13.83 19.64
N SER A 339 1.46 -13.30 19.29
CA SER A 339 0.76 -13.52 18.03
C SER A 339 0.29 -12.18 17.45
N ASN A 340 -0.26 -12.17 16.23
CA ASN A 340 -0.67 -10.92 15.57
C ASN A 340 -1.99 -11.08 14.79
N TYR A 341 -3.00 -11.68 15.43
CA TYR A 341 -4.35 -11.76 14.87
C TYR A 341 -5.01 -10.39 14.75
N ALA A 342 -4.60 -9.41 15.56
CA ALA A 342 -5.03 -8.02 15.47
C ALA A 342 -4.44 -7.26 14.27
N GLY A 343 -3.38 -7.78 13.62
CA GLY A 343 -2.78 -7.17 12.43
C GLY A 343 -2.05 -5.87 12.71
N GLY A 344 -1.40 -5.77 13.87
CA GLY A 344 -0.57 -4.62 14.26
C GLY A 344 -1.34 -3.44 14.85
N THR A 345 -2.67 -3.50 14.94
CA THR A 345 -3.51 -2.44 15.50
C THR A 345 -4.35 -2.96 16.66
N LEU A 346 -4.27 -2.30 17.82
CA LEU A 346 -5.11 -2.59 18.98
C LEU A 346 -5.85 -1.31 19.39
N GLY A 347 -7.18 -1.37 19.37
CA GLY A 347 -8.02 -0.23 19.76
C GLY A 347 -7.82 1.03 18.91
N GLY A 348 -7.50 0.89 17.61
CA GLY A 348 -7.26 2.04 16.74
C GLY A 348 -5.80 2.50 16.65
N ILE A 349 -4.90 1.89 17.42
CA ILE A 349 -3.53 2.37 17.63
C ILE A 349 -2.53 1.25 17.29
N SER A 350 -1.42 1.60 16.64
CA SER A 350 -0.36 0.63 16.34
C SER A 350 0.26 0.06 17.61
N SER A 351 0.39 -1.26 17.68
CA SER A 351 0.98 -1.97 18.82
C SER A 351 2.50 -2.07 18.75
N GLY A 352 3.10 -1.71 17.60
CA GLY A 352 4.51 -1.98 17.27
C GLY A 352 4.75 -3.35 16.64
N ALA A 353 3.74 -4.23 16.63
CA ALA A 353 3.75 -5.42 15.78
C ALA A 353 3.54 -5.03 14.31
N PRO A 354 3.95 -5.88 13.35
CA PRO A 354 3.76 -5.60 11.93
C PRO A 354 2.29 -5.32 11.59
N VAL A 355 2.04 -4.22 10.89
CA VAL A 355 0.70 -3.91 10.41
C VAL A 355 0.43 -4.77 9.19
N TYR A 356 -0.52 -5.69 9.29
CA TYR A 356 -0.81 -6.67 8.24
C TYR A 356 -2.26 -6.58 7.80
N PHE A 357 -2.48 -6.46 6.49
CA PHE A 357 -3.82 -6.38 5.93
C PHE A 357 -3.87 -7.00 4.53
N LYS A 358 -5.08 -7.33 4.08
CA LYS A 358 -5.38 -7.77 2.71
C LYS A 358 -6.42 -6.86 2.09
N ILE A 359 -6.36 -6.71 0.77
CA ILE A 359 -7.37 -6.02 -0.03
C ILE A 359 -7.90 -6.94 -1.11
N ALA A 360 -9.21 -6.85 -1.38
CA ALA A 360 -9.85 -7.55 -2.49
C ALA A 360 -10.01 -6.59 -3.67
N VAL A 361 -9.55 -7.01 -4.86
CA VAL A 361 -9.61 -6.25 -6.10
C VAL A 361 -10.48 -7.00 -7.09
N LYS A 362 -11.56 -6.36 -7.57
CA LYS A 362 -12.43 -6.97 -8.58
C LYS A 362 -11.73 -7.09 -9.94
N SER A 363 -12.30 -7.92 -10.80
CA SER A 363 -11.95 -8.01 -12.21
C SER A 363 -12.09 -6.66 -12.94
N VAL A 364 -11.33 -6.50 -14.03
CA VAL A 364 -11.29 -5.27 -14.82
C VAL A 364 -12.54 -5.15 -15.66
N SER A 365 -13.25 -4.03 -15.56
CA SER A 365 -14.58 -3.94 -16.18
C SER A 365 -14.58 -3.77 -17.70
N THR A 366 -13.43 -3.46 -18.32
CA THR A 366 -13.30 -3.49 -19.78
C THR A 366 -12.64 -4.78 -20.21
N ILE A 367 -13.43 -5.59 -20.90
CA ILE A 367 -13.07 -6.89 -21.47
C ILE A 367 -13.35 -6.87 -22.97
N GLY A 368 -12.75 -7.79 -23.73
CA GLY A 368 -12.96 -7.90 -25.17
C GLY A 368 -14.15 -8.80 -25.57
N GLN A 369 -14.86 -9.38 -24.61
CA GLN A 369 -16.17 -10.00 -24.86
C GLN A 369 -17.24 -8.94 -25.11
N ALA A 370 -18.20 -9.28 -25.95
CA ALA A 370 -19.40 -8.49 -26.18
C ALA A 370 -20.25 -8.45 -24.90
N GLN A 371 -20.62 -7.25 -24.46
CA GLN A 371 -21.41 -7.06 -23.24
C GLN A 371 -22.75 -6.40 -23.56
N GLN A 372 -23.82 -6.92 -22.96
CA GLN A 372 -25.12 -6.25 -22.98
C GLN A 372 -25.08 -5.03 -22.05
N THR A 373 -25.50 -3.89 -22.58
CA THR A 373 -25.62 -2.63 -21.85
C THR A 373 -26.74 -1.79 -22.48
N SER A 374 -26.87 -0.54 -22.08
CA SER A 374 -27.80 0.40 -22.69
C SER A 374 -27.08 1.67 -23.07
N ARG A 375 -27.57 2.37 -24.10
CA ARG A 375 -27.25 3.78 -24.33
C ARG A 375 -27.71 4.61 -23.12
N LEU A 376 -27.18 5.82 -23.00
CA LEU A 376 -27.67 6.79 -22.01
C LEU A 376 -29.16 7.14 -22.18
N THR A 377 -29.75 6.87 -23.35
CA THR A 377 -31.19 7.00 -23.63
C THR A 377 -32.03 5.85 -23.06
N GLY A 378 -31.40 4.77 -22.59
CA GLY A 378 -32.07 3.55 -22.12
C GLY A 378 -32.24 2.46 -23.19
N GLU A 379 -31.92 2.75 -24.46
CA GLU A 379 -31.97 1.76 -25.54
C GLU A 379 -30.92 0.65 -25.32
N ALA A 380 -31.35 -0.62 -25.33
CA ALA A 380 -30.46 -1.77 -25.17
C ALA A 380 -29.50 -1.91 -26.36
N ILE A 381 -28.23 -2.21 -26.09
CA ILE A 381 -27.19 -2.38 -27.10
C ILE A 381 -26.11 -3.36 -26.64
N THR A 382 -25.51 -4.05 -27.61
CA THR A 382 -24.31 -4.85 -27.39
C THR A 382 -23.07 -3.98 -27.57
N LEU A 383 -22.25 -3.87 -26.54
CA LEU A 383 -20.96 -3.17 -26.56
C LEU A 383 -19.82 -4.15 -26.80
N GLU A 384 -19.12 -3.99 -27.91
CA GLU A 384 -17.86 -4.68 -28.18
C GLU A 384 -16.70 -3.70 -28.00
N ALA A 385 -16.08 -3.72 -26.81
CA ALA A 385 -14.95 -2.84 -26.55
C ALA A 385 -13.74 -3.28 -27.40
N LYS A 386 -13.34 -2.42 -28.34
CA LYS A 386 -12.10 -2.54 -29.10
C LYS A 386 -10.98 -1.86 -28.30
N GLY A 387 -9.84 -2.53 -28.13
CA GLY A 387 -8.64 -1.89 -27.55
C GLY A 387 -7.79 -2.78 -26.65
N ARG A 388 -6.79 -2.15 -26.04
CA ARG A 388 -5.83 -2.78 -25.13
C ARG A 388 -6.38 -2.76 -23.70
N HIS A 389 -6.71 -3.93 -23.15
CA HIS A 389 -7.24 -4.08 -21.79
C HIS A 389 -6.32 -4.93 -20.91
N ASP A 390 -6.35 -4.67 -19.59
CA ASP A 390 -5.65 -5.48 -18.60
C ASP A 390 -6.51 -6.72 -18.30
N PRO A 391 -6.07 -7.96 -18.60
CA PRO A 391 -6.79 -9.16 -18.15
C PRO A 391 -6.69 -9.34 -16.63
N CYS A 392 -5.66 -8.79 -15.99
CA CYS A 392 -5.53 -8.76 -14.53
C CYS A 392 -4.71 -7.54 -14.09
N VAL A 393 -5.23 -6.75 -13.15
CA VAL A 393 -4.54 -5.56 -12.61
C VAL A 393 -3.67 -5.86 -11.40
N LEU A 394 -3.79 -7.05 -10.80
CA LEU A 394 -3.07 -7.42 -9.58
C LEU A 394 -1.54 -7.26 -9.66
N PRO A 395 -0.84 -7.54 -10.78
CA PRO A 395 0.62 -7.37 -10.85
C PRO A 395 1.10 -5.93 -10.60
N ARG A 396 0.25 -4.94 -10.90
CA ARG A 396 0.55 -3.50 -10.75
C ARG A 396 -0.07 -2.90 -9.50
N THR A 397 -0.82 -3.67 -8.71
CA THR A 397 -1.47 -3.21 -7.48
C THR A 397 -0.53 -2.99 -6.29
N PRO A 398 0.52 -3.81 -6.05
CA PRO A 398 1.41 -3.63 -4.90
C PRO A 398 1.95 -2.22 -4.69
N PRO A 399 2.54 -1.54 -5.69
CA PRO A 399 3.05 -0.17 -5.49
C PRO A 399 1.95 0.83 -5.12
N LEU A 400 0.68 0.60 -5.50
CA LEU A 400 -0.44 1.44 -5.10
C LEU A 400 -0.77 1.25 -3.61
N VAL A 401 -0.82 -0.02 -3.18
CA VAL A 401 -1.13 -0.39 -1.79
C VAL A 401 -0.03 0.09 -0.86
N GLU A 402 1.22 -0.13 -1.24
CA GLU A 402 2.38 0.34 -0.47
C GLU A 402 2.39 1.85 -0.34
N GLY A 403 2.16 2.56 -1.47
CA GLY A 403 2.10 4.02 -1.46
C GLY A 403 0.98 4.53 -0.55
N MET A 404 -0.22 3.97 -0.64
CA MET A 404 -1.33 4.37 0.23
C MET A 404 -1.09 4.03 1.70
N ALA A 405 -0.44 2.91 2.01
CA ALA A 405 -0.06 2.54 3.37
C ALA A 405 0.97 3.54 3.93
N ALA A 406 1.98 3.89 3.12
CA ALA A 406 2.98 4.89 3.47
C ALA A 406 2.32 6.25 3.78
N LEU A 407 1.35 6.68 2.96
CA LEU A 407 0.62 7.94 3.17
C LEU A 407 -0.15 7.96 4.49
N VAL A 408 -0.79 6.84 4.87
CA VAL A 408 -1.49 6.75 6.16
C VAL A 408 -0.49 6.77 7.32
N LEU A 409 0.58 5.99 7.22
CA LEU A 409 1.57 5.87 8.30
C LEU A 409 2.33 7.17 8.54
N ILE A 410 2.75 7.88 7.49
CA ILE A 410 3.44 9.16 7.65
C ILE A 410 2.52 10.22 8.25
N ASP A 411 1.25 10.28 7.82
CA ASP A 411 0.30 11.25 8.33
C ASP A 411 0.04 11.01 9.83
N ALA A 412 -0.16 9.76 10.23
CA ALA A 412 -0.30 9.36 11.63
C ALA A 412 0.98 9.64 12.44
N ALA A 413 2.16 9.38 11.88
CA ALA A 413 3.43 9.65 12.54
C ALA A 413 3.69 11.15 12.74
N LEU A 414 3.44 11.96 11.72
CA LEU A 414 3.59 13.42 11.84
C LEU A 414 2.56 14.00 12.80
N LEU A 415 1.31 13.54 12.75
CA LEU A 415 0.28 13.94 13.72
C LEU A 415 0.70 13.59 15.15
N GLN A 416 1.19 12.37 15.38
CA GLN A 416 1.70 11.97 16.70
C GLN A 416 2.87 12.86 17.13
N ARG A 417 3.81 13.17 16.23
CA ARG A 417 4.91 14.11 16.50
C ARG A 417 4.44 15.51 16.89
N THR A 418 3.36 16.02 16.30
CA THR A 418 2.82 17.34 16.69
C THR A 418 2.32 17.37 18.14
N ARG A 419 1.82 16.25 18.66
CA ARG A 419 1.37 16.12 20.06
C ARG A 419 2.51 16.12 21.06
N LEU A 420 3.69 15.70 20.62
CA LEU A 420 4.90 15.57 21.44
C LEU A 420 5.63 16.89 21.69
N GLY A 421 5.03 18.04 21.35
CA GLY A 421 5.63 19.39 21.40
C GLY A 421 6.82 19.53 22.35
N GLY A 422 7.92 20.11 21.86
CA GLY A 422 9.26 20.04 22.46
C GLY A 422 9.31 19.99 24.00
N ALA A 423 10.07 19.00 24.50
CA ALA A 423 10.25 18.63 25.91
C ALA A 423 9.10 17.86 26.60
N CYS A 424 8.11 17.34 25.87
CA CYS A 424 7.16 16.38 26.47
C CYS A 424 7.87 15.05 26.82
N THR A 425 8.01 14.76 28.11
CA THR A 425 8.56 13.49 28.64
C THR A 425 7.48 12.41 28.79
N THR A 426 6.20 12.79 28.81
CA THR A 426 5.07 11.89 29.13
C THR A 426 4.48 11.15 27.93
N VAL A 427 4.51 11.73 26.72
CA VAL A 427 3.86 11.13 25.53
C VAL A 427 4.90 10.35 24.72
N CYS A 428 4.56 9.12 24.34
CA CYS A 428 5.44 8.23 23.59
C CYS A 428 5.28 8.46 22.06
N ASP A 429 6.39 8.60 21.33
CA ASP A 429 6.49 8.49 19.86
C ASP A 429 6.63 7.04 19.38
N GLY A 430 6.31 6.07 20.26
CA GLY A 430 6.64 4.67 20.05
C GLY A 430 8.10 4.31 20.36
N THR A 431 8.95 5.29 20.70
CA THR A 431 10.37 5.07 21.05
C THR A 431 10.69 5.03 22.54
N ARG A 432 9.68 5.24 23.37
CA ARG A 432 9.82 5.24 24.84
C ARG A 432 8.90 4.21 25.48
N ASN A 433 9.31 3.73 26.64
CA ASN A 433 8.47 2.90 27.48
C ASN A 433 7.54 3.76 28.32
N PHE A 434 6.32 3.27 28.50
CA PHE A 434 5.44 3.76 29.55
C PHE A 434 6.05 3.42 30.92
N ASP A 435 6.15 4.40 31.80
CA ASP A 435 6.57 4.18 33.19
C ASP A 435 5.33 3.94 34.06
N PRO A 436 5.05 2.69 34.49
CA PRO A 436 3.92 2.42 35.35
C PRO A 436 4.07 3.06 36.74
N ALA A 437 5.29 3.40 37.18
CA ALA A 437 5.52 4.10 38.43
C ALA A 437 5.25 5.61 38.33
N ASN A 438 5.27 6.18 37.12
CA ASN A 438 4.96 7.58 36.85
C ASN A 438 4.03 7.74 35.64
N PRO A 439 2.75 7.31 35.74
CA PRO A 439 1.82 7.28 34.61
C PRO A 439 1.44 8.67 34.06
N TRP A 440 1.73 9.74 34.81
CA TRP A 440 1.42 11.13 34.47
C TRP A 440 2.65 11.95 34.05
N GLY A 441 3.85 11.37 34.14
CA GLY A 441 5.12 12.04 33.88
C GLY A 441 5.41 13.23 34.81
N ASP A 442 6.50 13.95 34.52
CA ASP A 442 6.98 15.06 35.38
C ASP A 442 6.06 16.30 35.41
N ALA A 443 5.07 16.35 34.50
CA ALA A 443 4.07 17.42 34.44
C ALA A 443 3.22 17.53 35.72
N ALA A 444 3.08 16.45 36.50
CA ALA A 444 2.34 16.47 37.77
C ALA A 444 3.09 17.20 38.90
N ASN A 445 4.41 17.32 38.84
CA ASN A 445 5.23 17.92 39.91
C ASN A 445 5.50 19.43 39.72
N GLY A 446 5.13 20.01 38.58
CA GLY A 446 5.35 21.43 38.27
C GLY A 446 4.35 22.42 38.91
N ALA A 447 3.24 21.94 39.46
CA ALA A 447 2.21 22.80 40.05
C ALA A 447 2.42 23.10 41.56
N ALA A 448 3.36 22.43 42.23
CA ALA A 448 3.52 22.53 43.69
C ALA A 448 4.55 23.57 44.17
N ASN A 449 5.40 24.14 43.30
CA ASN A 449 6.49 25.04 43.71
C ASN A 449 6.28 26.53 43.36
N GLY A 450 5.05 26.95 43.02
CA GLY A 450 4.72 28.34 42.67
C GLY A 450 4.28 29.24 43.84
N ALA A 451 4.11 28.71 45.06
CA ALA A 451 3.51 29.46 46.17
C ALA A 451 4.32 29.38 47.47
N ALA A 452 5.61 29.71 47.43
CA ALA A 452 6.40 29.93 48.64
C ALA A 452 7.58 30.88 48.41
N ASN A 453 7.33 32.07 47.84
CA ASN A 453 8.29 33.18 47.88
C ASN A 453 7.54 34.49 47.97
N GLY A 454 7.24 34.92 49.21
CA GLY A 454 6.49 36.15 49.44
C GLY A 454 6.27 36.48 50.91
N ALA A 455 7.31 36.44 51.75
CA ALA A 455 7.28 37.10 53.05
C ALA A 455 8.60 37.86 53.25
N PRO A 456 8.59 39.21 53.26
CA PRO A 456 9.80 39.97 53.53
C PRO A 456 10.12 39.89 55.02
N ALA A 457 11.37 39.51 55.33
CA ALA A 457 11.90 39.51 56.68
C ALA A 457 11.85 40.91 57.29
N ALA A 458 11.10 41.07 58.39
CA ALA A 458 11.10 42.27 59.20
C ALA A 458 12.50 42.47 59.83
N LYS A 459 13.21 43.52 59.39
CA LYS A 459 14.43 44.02 60.04
C LYS A 459 14.09 44.50 61.45
N LYS A 460 14.61 43.82 62.47
CA LYS A 460 14.80 44.40 63.81
C LYS A 460 15.85 45.51 63.72
N ALA A 461 15.40 46.77 63.77
CA ALA A 461 16.29 47.89 64.04
C ALA A 461 16.60 47.95 65.54
N ARG A 462 17.89 47.89 65.87
CA ARG A 462 18.43 48.36 67.16
C ARG A 462 18.43 49.89 67.15
N LYS A 463 17.62 50.50 68.01
CA LYS A 463 18.01 51.53 68.99
C LYS A 463 16.79 51.97 69.76
#